data_AF-A0A419J3D2-F1
#
_entry.id   AF-A0A419J3D2-F1
#
_cell.length_a   1.000
_cell.length_b   1.000
_cell.length_c   1.000
_cell.angle_alpha   90.00
_cell.angle_beta   90.00
_cell.angle_gamma   90.00
#
_symmetry.space_group_name_H-M   'P 1'
#
loop_
_entity.id
_entity.type
_entity.pdbx_description
1 polymer ?
#
loop_
_entity_poly.entity_id
_entity_poly.type
_entity_poly.pdbx_seq_one_letter_code
_entity_poly.pdbx_strand_id
1 'polypeptide(L)'
;MILNKVVARFKDGTLKKGTTADFFPNKKSFHLTLLDGDIVTIDVEDLKALFFVKDFEGNRDRKEEYTDVVPGGGRKVRIEFADGETVIGFSQGFSPNRPGFFVIPADTQSNNERFYVVTSATRKVTFI
;
A
#
# COMPACT_ATOMS: atom_id res chain seq x y z
N MET A 1 -20.94 -2.60 5.52
CA MET A 1 -19.57 -3.13 5.33
C MET A 1 -18.94 -2.28 4.22
N ILE A 2 -17.82 -1.61 4.48
CA ILE A 2 -17.19 -0.75 3.46
C ILE A 2 -16.33 -1.65 2.57
N LEU A 3 -16.61 -1.62 1.26
CA LEU A 3 -15.87 -2.38 0.26
C LEU A 3 -14.73 -1.49 -0.27
N ASN A 4 -13.48 -1.89 -0.05
CA ASN A 4 -12.32 -1.13 -0.49
C ASN A 4 -11.89 -1.59 -1.88
N LYS A 5 -11.70 -0.65 -2.82
CA LYS A 5 -10.99 -0.94 -4.06
C LYS A 5 -9.50 -0.97 -3.77
N VAL A 6 -8.85 -2.05 -4.19
CA VAL A 6 -7.43 -2.26 -3.89
C VAL A 6 -6.67 -2.77 -5.10
N VAL A 7 -5.38 -2.42 -5.13
CA VAL A 7 -4.38 -3.03 -5.98
C VAL A 7 -3.38 -3.75 -5.08
N ALA A 8 -3.39 -5.08 -5.13
CA ALA A 8 -2.42 -5.92 -4.43
C ALA A 8 -1.20 -6.07 -5.32
N ARG A 9 -0.04 -5.54 -4.86
CA ARG A 9 1.23 -5.69 -5.56
C ARG A 9 2.10 -6.70 -4.82
N PHE A 10 2.55 -7.72 -5.53
CA PHE A 10 3.32 -8.82 -4.97
C PHE A 10 4.82 -8.54 -5.04
N LYS A 11 5.59 -9.23 -4.19
CA LYS A 11 7.06 -9.15 -4.17
C LYS A 11 7.71 -9.63 -5.48
N ASP A 12 7.03 -10.51 -6.22
CA ASP A 12 7.44 -11.01 -7.53
C ASP A 12 7.17 -10.01 -8.68
N GLY A 13 6.58 -8.85 -8.37
CA GLY A 13 6.24 -7.81 -9.35
C GLY A 13 4.86 -7.97 -9.98
N THR A 14 4.15 -9.08 -9.73
CA THR A 14 2.77 -9.25 -10.21
C THR A 14 1.80 -8.32 -9.48
N LEU A 15 0.63 -8.09 -10.09
CA LEU A 15 -0.42 -7.27 -9.50
C LEU A 15 -1.80 -7.88 -9.72
N LYS A 16 -2.66 -7.76 -8.71
CA LYS A 16 -4.09 -8.11 -8.78
C LYS A 16 -4.91 -6.90 -8.36
N LYS A 17 -5.98 -6.62 -9.11
CA LYS A 17 -6.92 -5.54 -8.83
C LYS A 17 -8.26 -6.13 -8.43
N GLY A 18 -8.94 -5.48 -7.50
CA GLY A 18 -10.22 -5.97 -7.04
C GLY A 18 -10.73 -5.23 -5.81
N THR A 19 -11.63 -5.87 -5.10
CA THR A 19 -12.21 -5.33 -3.87
C THR A 19 -12.04 -6.27 -2.69
N THR A 20 -11.86 -5.70 -1.50
CA THR A 20 -11.83 -6.45 -0.24
C THR A 20 -12.58 -5.72 0.87
N ALA A 21 -13.18 -6.50 1.77
CA ALA A 21 -13.84 -6.02 2.98
C ALA A 21 -13.22 -6.59 4.26
N ASP A 22 -12.24 -7.49 4.16
CA ASP A 22 -11.73 -8.28 5.28
C ASP A 22 -10.20 -8.25 5.44
N PHE A 23 -9.51 -7.32 4.78
CA PHE A 23 -8.11 -7.04 5.05
C PHE A 23 -7.92 -6.42 6.45
N PHE A 24 -7.09 -7.07 7.27
CA PHE A 24 -6.64 -6.54 8.56
C PHE A 24 -5.13 -6.77 8.74
N PRO A 25 -4.35 -5.75 9.17
CA PRO A 25 -2.89 -5.86 9.34
C PRO A 25 -2.39 -7.00 10.24
N ASN A 26 -3.24 -7.47 11.16
CA ASN A 26 -2.92 -8.54 12.11
C ASN A 26 -3.34 -9.93 11.62
N LYS A 27 -3.97 -10.04 10.44
CA LYS A 27 -4.27 -11.32 9.79
C LYS A 27 -3.18 -11.64 8.77
N LYS A 28 -2.90 -12.94 8.61
CA LYS A 28 -1.94 -13.44 7.63
C LYS A 28 -2.48 -13.38 6.20
N SER A 29 -3.79 -13.44 6.03
CA SER A 29 -4.42 -13.44 4.71
C SER A 29 -5.77 -12.73 4.72
N PHE A 30 -6.26 -12.43 3.53
CA PHE A 30 -7.56 -11.81 3.27
C PHE A 30 -8.12 -12.29 1.93
N HIS A 31 -9.39 -11.97 1.65
CA HIS A 31 -10.03 -12.30 0.39
C HIS A 31 -10.04 -11.08 -0.54
N LEU A 32 -9.68 -11.31 -1.80
CA LEU A 32 -9.77 -10.34 -2.88
C LEU A 32 -10.77 -10.85 -3.92
N THR A 33 -11.86 -10.11 -4.11
CA THR A 33 -12.75 -10.30 -5.25
C THR A 33 -12.15 -9.55 -6.43
N LEU A 34 -11.70 -10.29 -7.44
CA LEU A 34 -11.10 -9.77 -8.67
C LEU A 34 -12.16 -9.09 -9.55
N LEU A 35 -11.71 -8.38 -10.58
CA LEU A 35 -12.59 -7.61 -11.47
C LEU A 35 -13.53 -8.48 -12.33
N ASP A 36 -13.15 -9.74 -12.57
CA ASP A 36 -13.95 -10.76 -13.25
C ASP A 36 -14.94 -11.47 -12.31
N GLY A 37 -14.89 -11.18 -11.00
CA GLY A 37 -15.74 -11.77 -9.97
C GLY A 37 -15.09 -12.93 -9.21
N ASP A 38 -13.94 -13.43 -9.64
CA ASP A 38 -13.25 -14.53 -8.96
C ASP A 38 -12.77 -14.10 -7.57
N ILE A 39 -12.87 -15.00 -6.59
CA ILE A 39 -12.39 -14.76 -5.23
C ILE A 39 -11.10 -15.52 -5.03
N VAL A 40 -10.04 -14.80 -4.67
CA VAL A 40 -8.74 -15.39 -4.33
C VAL A 40 -8.36 -15.03 -2.90
N THR A 41 -7.71 -15.97 -2.22
CA THR A 41 -7.06 -15.72 -0.93
C THR A 41 -5.66 -15.19 -1.18
N ILE A 42 -5.33 -14.07 -0.55
CA ILE A 42 -4.01 -13.43 -0.65
C ILE A 42 -3.30 -13.58 0.69
N ASP A 43 -2.08 -14.16 0.68
CA ASP A 43 -1.17 -14.06 1.81
C ASP A 43 -0.55 -12.66 1.83
N VAL A 44 -0.65 -11.98 2.97
CA VAL A 44 -0.10 -10.63 3.15
C VAL A 44 1.42 -10.67 3.02
N GLU A 45 2.08 -11.75 3.41
CA GLU A 45 3.53 -11.87 3.34
C GLU A 45 4.04 -11.95 1.89
N ASP A 46 3.22 -12.36 0.93
CA ASP A 46 3.60 -12.35 -0.50
C ASP A 46 3.54 -10.95 -1.11
N LEU A 47 2.90 -10.00 -0.42
CA LEU A 47 2.74 -8.64 -0.91
C LEU A 47 3.99 -7.80 -0.68
N LYS A 48 4.25 -6.93 -1.65
CA LYS A 48 5.06 -5.74 -1.45
C LYS A 48 4.26 -4.68 -0.71
N ALA A 49 3.07 -4.40 -1.22
CA ALA A 49 2.12 -3.46 -0.64
C ALA A 49 0.70 -3.71 -1.15
N LEU A 50 -0.27 -3.29 -0.35
CA LEU A 50 -1.69 -3.23 -0.74
C LEU A 50 -2.09 -1.76 -0.85
N PHE A 51 -2.39 -1.31 -2.07
CA PHE A 51 -2.76 0.07 -2.36
C PHE A 51 -4.28 0.21 -2.32
N PHE A 52 -4.79 1.17 -1.55
CA PHE A 52 -6.21 1.55 -1.50
C PHE A 52 -6.40 2.70 -2.47
N VAL A 53 -7.25 2.49 -3.47
CA VAL A 53 -7.35 3.39 -4.63
C VAL A 53 -8.78 3.91 -4.81
N LYS A 54 -8.89 5.12 -5.38
CA LYS A 54 -10.19 5.72 -5.74
C LYS A 54 -10.84 4.97 -6.92
N ASP A 55 -10.03 4.59 -7.91
CA ASP A 55 -10.40 3.82 -9.09
C ASP A 55 -9.27 2.90 -9.60
N PHE A 56 -9.58 2.06 -10.60
CA PHE A 56 -8.62 1.12 -11.19
C PHE A 56 -7.90 1.65 -12.44
N GLU A 57 -8.28 2.84 -12.92
CA GLU A 57 -7.81 3.48 -14.16
C GLU A 57 -6.73 4.54 -13.93
N GLY A 58 -6.27 4.71 -12.69
CA GLY A 58 -5.24 5.68 -12.31
C GLY A 58 -4.04 5.78 -13.28
N ASN A 59 -3.47 6.98 -13.36
CA ASN A 59 -2.43 7.31 -14.32
C ASN A 59 -1.05 6.76 -13.89
N ARG A 60 -0.54 5.77 -14.65
CA ARG A 60 0.78 5.13 -14.40
C ARG A 60 1.97 6.02 -14.74
N ASP A 61 1.79 7.01 -15.62
CA ASP A 61 2.85 7.92 -16.06
C ASP A 61 2.95 9.16 -15.18
N ARG A 62 2.04 9.29 -14.20
CA ARG A 62 2.06 10.39 -13.24
C ARG A 62 3.28 10.28 -12.35
N LYS A 63 4.07 11.35 -12.31
CA LYS A 63 5.14 11.50 -11.33
C LYS A 63 4.53 12.02 -10.04
N GLU A 64 4.71 11.26 -8.97
CA GLU A 64 4.29 11.67 -7.63
C GLU A 64 5.14 12.85 -7.17
N GLU A 65 4.49 13.95 -6.82
CA GLU A 65 5.13 15.16 -6.29
C GLU A 65 5.08 15.08 -4.77
N TYR A 66 6.15 14.57 -4.15
CA TYR A 66 6.23 14.34 -2.69
C TYR A 66 6.35 15.62 -1.85
N THR A 67 5.69 16.69 -2.28
CA THR A 67 5.74 18.05 -1.73
C THR A 67 4.65 18.31 -0.71
N ASP A 68 3.58 17.52 -0.70
CA ASP A 68 2.41 17.80 0.13
C ASP A 68 2.69 17.55 1.61
N VAL A 69 2.01 18.33 2.46
CA VAL A 69 1.92 18.13 3.90
C VAL A 69 0.54 17.58 4.21
N VAL A 70 0.46 16.41 4.85
CA VAL A 70 -0.81 15.78 5.23
C VAL A 70 -1.08 16.05 6.71
N PRO A 71 -2.03 16.94 7.08
CA PRO A 71 -2.40 17.17 8.47
C PRO A 71 -2.84 15.87 9.15
N GLY A 72 -2.25 15.55 10.29
CA GLY A 72 -2.56 14.31 11.02
C GLY A 72 -2.07 13.02 10.35
N GLY A 73 -1.28 13.09 9.27
CA GLY A 73 -0.71 11.92 8.59
C GLY A 73 0.42 11.21 9.34
N GLY A 74 0.91 11.82 10.42
CA GLY A 74 2.03 11.32 11.21
C GLY A 74 3.38 11.82 10.72
N ARG A 75 4.42 11.01 10.85
CA ARG A 75 5.80 11.38 10.47
C ARG A 75 6.03 11.11 8.99
N LYS A 76 6.74 12.00 8.31
CA LYS A 76 7.18 11.78 6.94
C LYS A 76 8.21 10.65 6.92
N VAL A 77 8.03 9.70 6.01
CA VAL A 77 8.87 8.52 5.87
C VAL A 77 9.31 8.35 4.42
N ARG A 78 10.58 7.99 4.23
CA ARG A 78 11.09 7.42 2.98
C ARG A 78 11.17 5.91 3.13
N ILE A 79 10.61 5.19 2.16
CA ILE A 79 10.53 3.74 2.14
C ILE A 79 11.25 3.27 0.89
N GLU A 80 12.36 2.57 1.10
CA GLU A 80 13.11 1.90 0.05
C GLU A 80 12.70 0.43 0.05
N PHE A 81 12.14 -0.04 -1.07
CA PHE A 81 11.73 -1.42 -1.26
C PHE A 81 12.90 -2.30 -1.72
N ALA A 82 12.77 -3.61 -1.51
CA ALA A 82 13.79 -4.58 -1.91
C ALA A 82 14.01 -4.63 -3.43
N ASP A 83 13.01 -4.25 -4.22
CA ASP A 83 13.10 -4.14 -5.68
C ASP A 83 13.73 -2.82 -6.18
N GLY A 84 14.19 -1.96 -5.26
CA GLY A 84 14.85 -0.70 -5.58
C GLY A 84 13.90 0.49 -5.74
N GLU A 85 12.58 0.29 -5.74
CA GLU A 85 11.64 1.40 -5.75
C GLU A 85 11.68 2.18 -4.43
N THR A 86 11.49 3.50 -4.51
CA THR A 86 11.41 4.37 -3.33
C THR A 86 10.12 5.15 -3.36
N VAL A 87 9.43 5.19 -2.22
CA VAL A 87 8.21 5.98 -2.03
C VAL A 87 8.35 6.86 -0.79
N ILE A 88 7.79 8.07 -0.86
CA ILE A 88 7.71 8.99 0.27
C ILE A 88 6.24 9.20 0.64
N GLY A 89 5.96 9.17 1.94
CA GLY A 89 4.62 9.38 2.47
C GLY A 89 4.65 9.73 3.95
N PHE A 90 3.49 9.66 4.59
CA PHE A 90 3.31 9.91 6.00
C PHE A 90 2.78 8.65 6.69
N SER A 91 3.35 8.31 7.84
CA SER A 91 2.90 7.18 8.65
C SER A 91 2.69 7.57 10.10
N GLN A 92 1.60 7.08 10.70
CA GLN A 92 1.30 7.25 12.13
C GLN A 92 2.29 6.48 13.02
N GLY A 93 3.01 5.51 12.46
CA GLY A 93 4.03 4.78 13.20
C GLY A 93 4.53 3.57 12.43
N PHE A 94 5.84 3.41 12.43
CA PHE A 94 6.55 2.24 11.92
C PHE A 94 7.25 1.53 13.07
N SER A 95 7.20 0.21 13.08
CA SER A 95 8.05 -0.63 13.93
C SER A 95 8.52 -1.82 13.10
N PRO A 96 9.83 -2.12 13.08
CA PRO A 96 10.37 -3.23 12.29
C PRO A 96 9.83 -4.61 12.73
N ASN A 97 9.30 -4.71 13.96
CA ASN A 97 8.74 -5.95 14.49
C ASN A 97 7.26 -6.16 14.11
N ARG A 98 6.64 -5.22 13.38
CA ARG A 98 5.26 -5.36 12.88
C ARG A 98 5.28 -5.92 11.45
N PRO A 99 4.28 -6.74 11.06
CA PRO A 99 4.18 -7.27 9.70
C PRO A 99 4.13 -6.19 8.62
N GLY A 100 3.63 -5.00 8.97
CA GLY A 100 3.53 -3.88 8.06
C GLY A 100 2.95 -2.65 8.74
N PHE A 101 2.73 -1.61 7.95
CA PHE A 101 2.24 -0.32 8.41
C PHE A 101 1.54 0.45 7.28
N PHE A 102 0.63 1.34 7.66
CA PHE A 102 -0.04 2.22 6.70
C PHE A 102 0.78 3.46 6.41
N VAL A 103 0.68 3.90 5.16
CA VAL A 103 1.29 5.10 4.63
C VAL A 103 0.26 5.86 3.82
N ILE A 104 0.17 7.17 4.04
CA ILE A 104 -0.57 8.10 3.21
C ILE A 104 0.45 8.71 2.23
N PRO A 105 0.24 8.67 0.91
CA PRO A 105 1.19 9.27 -0.03
C PRO A 105 1.36 10.75 0.27
N ALA A 106 2.58 11.28 0.09
CA ALA A 106 2.86 12.71 0.22
C ALA A 106 2.44 13.49 -1.04
N ASP A 107 1.36 13.05 -1.66
CA ASP A 107 0.76 13.58 -2.88
C ASP A 107 -0.75 13.33 -2.83
N THR A 108 -1.48 14.40 -2.53
CA THR A 108 -2.93 14.40 -2.28
C THR A 108 -3.76 14.19 -3.55
N GLN A 109 -3.16 14.44 -4.72
CA GLN A 109 -3.78 14.21 -6.02
C GLN A 109 -3.57 12.77 -6.52
N SER A 110 -2.77 11.96 -5.82
CA SER A 110 -2.59 10.55 -6.16
C SER A 110 -3.94 9.79 -6.18
N ASN A 111 -4.02 8.78 -7.05
CA ASN A 111 -5.12 7.81 -7.02
C ASN A 111 -5.06 6.94 -5.75
N ASN A 112 -3.87 6.80 -5.16
CA ASN A 112 -3.70 6.09 -3.91
C ASN A 112 -4.19 6.96 -2.75
N GLU A 113 -5.19 6.49 -2.01
CA GLU A 113 -5.67 7.15 -0.79
C GLU A 113 -4.75 6.84 0.39
N ARG A 114 -4.29 5.58 0.45
CA ARG A 114 -3.29 5.07 1.38
C ARG A 114 -2.79 3.72 0.87
N PHE A 115 -1.71 3.23 1.44
CA PHE A 115 -1.25 1.88 1.16
C PHE A 115 -0.68 1.23 2.41
N TYR A 116 -0.87 -0.08 2.50
CA TYR A 116 -0.26 -0.91 3.53
C TYR A 116 1.05 -1.48 2.97
N VAL A 117 2.15 -1.19 3.64
CA VAL A 117 3.48 -1.67 3.28
C VAL A 117 3.79 -2.90 4.10
N VAL A 118 4.24 -3.97 3.45
CA VAL A 118 4.72 -5.17 4.13
C VAL A 118 6.18 -4.96 4.51
N THR A 119 6.50 -5.08 5.80
CA THR A 119 7.83 -4.72 6.33
C THR A 119 8.94 -5.54 5.68
N SER A 120 8.71 -6.84 5.46
CA SER A 120 9.68 -7.75 4.83
C SER A 120 9.93 -7.46 3.34
N ALA A 121 9.08 -6.66 2.69
CA ALA A 121 9.33 -6.16 1.34
C ALA A 121 10.20 -4.89 1.31
N THR A 122 10.51 -4.31 2.47
CA THR A 122 11.32 -3.10 2.57
C THR A 122 12.80 -3.43 2.79
N ARG A 123 13.67 -2.65 2.16
CA ARG A 123 15.10 -2.64 2.46
C ARG A 123 15.42 -1.67 3.59
N LYS A 124 14.79 -0.50 3.59
CA LYS A 124 15.01 0.56 4.58
C LYS A 124 13.79 1.46 4.72
N VAL A 125 13.49 1.83 5.96
CA VAL A 125 12.48 2.85 6.28
C VAL A 125 13.15 3.92 7.14
N THR A 126 13.09 5.18 6.70
CA THR A 126 13.73 6.31 7.39
C THR A 126 12.74 7.44 7.59
N PHE A 127 12.70 8.01 8.80
CA PHE A 127 11.95 9.24 9.05
C PHE A 127 12.72 10.43 8.48
N ILE A 128 12.03 11.31 7.76
CA ILE A 128 12.63 12.48 7.09
C ILE A 128 11.93 13.78 7.47
#